data_AF-A0A0M3BQ65-F1
#
_entry.id   AF-A0A0M3BQ65-F1
#
_cell.length_a   1.000
_cell.length_b   1.000
_cell.length_c   1.000
_cell.angle_alpha   90.00
_cell.angle_beta   90.00
_cell.angle_gamma   90.00
#
_symmetry.space_group_name_H-M   'P 1'
#
loop_
_entity.id
_entity.type
_entity.pdbx_description
1 polymer ?
#
loop_
_entity_poly.entity_id
_entity_poly.type
_entity_poly.pdbx_seq_one_letter_code
_entity_poly.pdbx_strand_id
1 'polypeptide(L)'
;MFHFDDAEGTTREAMDAMLKSYSEVAKGFQTIATEANDYSRKSFQDVTVFMEAFVSARSVEAAFELQANYLKSSYEGFIAEATRMSEIYADLAKAVYKPYEAPIAKPANPATTAAA
;
A
#
# COMPACT_ATOMS: atom_id res chain seq x y z
N MET A 1 -23.45 24.19 29.50
CA MET A 1 -22.14 24.55 30.08
C MET A 1 -21.10 24.01 29.11
N PHE A 2 -20.31 24.85 28.45
CA PHE A 2 -19.26 24.37 27.55
C PHE A 2 -18.18 23.72 28.42
N HIS A 3 -18.04 22.40 28.32
CA HIS A 3 -17.04 21.64 29.04
C HIS A 3 -15.68 21.84 28.34
N PHE A 4 -14.81 22.65 28.95
CA PHE A 4 -13.47 22.91 28.41
C PHE A 4 -12.57 21.65 28.39
N ASP A 5 -12.84 20.69 29.27
CA ASP A 5 -12.17 19.37 29.30
C ASP A 5 -12.44 18.55 28.01
N ASP A 6 -13.66 18.61 27.46
CA ASP A 6 -14.00 17.90 26.22
C ASP A 6 -13.28 18.53 25.01
N ALA A 7 -13.06 19.85 25.04
CA ALA A 7 -12.33 20.56 23.99
C ALA A 7 -10.82 20.22 24.00
N GLU A 8 -10.20 20.09 25.17
CA GLU A 8 -8.80 19.64 25.30
C GLU A 8 -8.64 18.16 24.90
N GLY A 9 -9.56 17.29 25.31
CA GLY A 9 -9.58 15.87 24.92
C GLY A 9 -9.70 15.70 23.41
N THR A 10 -10.65 16.40 22.78
CA THR A 10 -10.87 16.37 21.32
C THR A 10 -9.65 16.90 20.55
N THR A 11 -8.96 17.92 21.07
CA THR A 11 -7.77 18.49 20.43
C THR A 11 -6.57 17.53 20.49
N ARG A 12 -6.37 16.85 21.63
CA ARG A 12 -5.28 15.87 21.80
C ARG A 12 -5.50 14.64 20.92
N GLU A 13 -6.71 14.11 20.88
CA GLU A 13 -7.06 12.98 20.00
C GLU A 13 -6.88 13.33 18.51
N ALA A 14 -7.26 14.55 18.10
CA ALA A 14 -7.02 15.03 16.74
C ALA A 14 -5.52 15.14 16.41
N MET A 15 -4.69 15.62 17.34
CA MET A 15 -3.24 15.67 17.17
C MET A 15 -2.61 14.27 17.04
N ASP A 16 -3.02 13.32 17.89
CA ASP A 16 -2.53 11.95 17.84
C ASP A 16 -2.93 11.26 16.53
N ALA A 17 -4.17 11.49 16.06
CA ALA A 17 -4.64 10.99 14.78
C ALA A 17 -3.84 11.57 13.60
N MET A 18 -3.53 12.86 13.63
CA MET A 18 -2.69 13.52 12.63
C MET A 18 -1.26 12.98 12.61
N LEU A 19 -0.63 12.85 13.78
CA LEU A 19 0.73 12.30 13.90
C LEU A 19 0.80 10.86 13.37
N LYS A 20 -0.23 10.06 13.67
CA LYS A 20 -0.35 8.71 13.16
C LYS A 20 -0.50 8.66 11.64
N SER A 21 -1.39 9.50 11.08
CA SER A 21 -1.58 9.62 9.62
C SER A 21 -0.27 10.00 8.92
N TYR A 22 0.46 10.98 9.46
CA TYR A 22 1.77 11.37 8.93
C TYR A 22 2.78 10.21 8.95
N SER A 23 2.86 9.48 10.07
CA SER A 23 3.75 8.31 10.19
C SER A 23 3.38 7.21 9.19
N GLU A 24 2.10 6.93 9.00
CA GLU A 24 1.60 5.94 8.03
C GLU A 24 1.93 6.35 6.59
N VAL A 25 1.77 7.63 6.24
CA VAL A 25 2.15 8.17 4.93
C VAL A 25 3.65 8.05 4.68
N ALA A 26 4.48 8.45 5.64
CA ALA A 26 5.94 8.33 5.53
C ALA A 26 6.38 6.88 5.32
N LYS A 27 5.78 5.92 6.04
CA LYS A 27 6.02 4.48 5.85
C LYS A 27 5.57 4.01 4.48
N GLY A 28 4.42 4.46 3.97
CA GLY A 28 3.96 4.10 2.63
C GLY A 28 4.96 4.51 1.55
N PHE A 29 5.56 5.71 1.64
CA PHE A 29 6.64 6.12 0.74
C PHE A 29 7.90 5.27 0.86
N GLN A 30 8.30 4.89 2.08
CA GLN A 30 9.43 3.97 2.29
C GLN A 30 9.17 2.59 1.68
N THR A 31 7.94 2.09 1.79
CA THR A 31 7.52 0.83 1.16
C THR A 31 7.56 0.93 -0.36
N ILE A 32 7.02 2.00 -0.96
CA ILE A 32 7.09 2.22 -2.41
C ILE A 32 8.55 2.22 -2.89
N ALA A 33 9.44 2.93 -2.19
CA ALA A 33 10.85 2.98 -2.55
C ALA A 33 11.52 1.59 -2.48
N THR A 34 11.19 0.81 -1.45
CA THR A 34 11.70 -0.56 -1.28
C THR A 34 11.24 -1.47 -2.41
N GLU A 35 9.93 -1.54 -2.66
CA GLU A 35 9.33 -2.41 -3.69
C GLU A 35 9.86 -2.04 -5.09
N ALA A 36 9.92 -0.75 -5.42
CA ALA A 36 10.47 -0.30 -6.70
C ALA A 36 11.95 -0.70 -6.90
N ASN A 37 12.77 -0.59 -5.84
CA ASN A 37 14.16 -1.04 -5.89
C ASN A 37 14.26 -2.56 -6.02
N ASP A 38 13.43 -3.32 -5.31
CA ASP A 38 13.45 -4.78 -5.34
C ASP A 38 12.96 -5.32 -6.68
N TYR A 39 11.88 -4.76 -7.24
CA TYR A 39 11.39 -5.06 -8.58
C TYR A 39 12.44 -4.76 -9.65
N SER A 40 13.12 -3.61 -9.55
CA SER A 40 14.20 -3.24 -10.47
C SER A 40 15.35 -4.26 -10.43
N ARG A 41 15.84 -4.59 -9.23
CA ARG A 41 16.89 -5.62 -9.05
C ARG A 41 16.47 -6.96 -9.62
N LYS A 42 15.24 -7.40 -9.32
CA LYS A 42 14.70 -8.65 -9.84
C LYS A 42 14.62 -8.63 -11.37
N SER A 43 14.12 -7.55 -11.97
CA SER A 43 14.03 -7.40 -13.43
C SER A 43 15.39 -7.51 -14.10
N PHE A 44 16.44 -6.89 -13.52
CA PHE A 44 17.80 -7.04 -14.03
C PHE A 44 18.33 -8.47 -13.94
N GLN A 45 18.07 -9.15 -12.82
CA GLN A 45 18.45 -10.55 -12.64
C GLN A 45 17.75 -11.45 -13.66
N ASP A 46 16.44 -11.28 -13.84
CA ASP A 46 15.63 -12.07 -14.76
C ASP A 46 16.11 -11.91 -16.22
N VAL A 47 16.40 -10.67 -16.65
CA VAL A 47 16.98 -10.40 -17.98
C VAL A 47 18.34 -11.08 -18.15
N THR A 48 19.19 -11.00 -17.13
CA THR A 48 20.53 -11.59 -17.17
C THR A 48 20.44 -13.12 -17.32
N VAL A 49 19.61 -13.76 -16.49
CA VAL A 49 19.35 -15.21 -16.55
C VAL A 49 18.78 -15.61 -17.90
N PHE A 50 17.80 -14.86 -18.41
CA PHE A 50 17.24 -15.09 -19.74
C PHE A 50 18.32 -15.01 -20.83
N MET A 51 19.14 -13.97 -20.82
CA MET A 51 20.18 -13.77 -21.83
C MET A 51 21.23 -14.89 -21.80
N GLU A 52 21.71 -15.27 -20.61
CA GLU A 52 22.64 -16.40 -20.44
C GLU A 52 22.09 -17.70 -21.02
N ALA A 53 20.80 -17.99 -20.75
CA ALA A 53 20.13 -19.16 -21.30
C ALA A 53 19.93 -19.04 -22.82
N PHE A 54 19.54 -17.85 -23.30
CA PHE A 54 19.24 -17.60 -24.71
C PHE A 54 20.49 -17.75 -25.59
N VAL A 55 21.64 -17.19 -25.18
CA VAL A 55 22.90 -17.35 -25.93
C VAL A 55 23.43 -18.78 -25.90
N SER A 56 23.04 -19.57 -24.91
CA SER A 56 23.43 -20.98 -24.77
C SER A 56 22.49 -21.93 -25.53
N ALA A 57 21.41 -21.43 -26.11
CA ALA A 57 20.42 -22.23 -26.84
C ALA A 57 21.02 -22.83 -28.12
N ARG A 58 20.76 -24.12 -28.35
CA ARG A 58 21.32 -24.88 -29.50
C ARG A 58 20.34 -25.08 -30.66
N SER A 59 19.11 -24.60 -30.52
CA SER A 59 18.08 -24.67 -31.55
C SER A 59 17.13 -23.46 -31.46
N VAL A 60 16.41 -23.22 -32.55
CA VAL A 60 15.42 -22.14 -32.63
C VAL A 60 14.23 -22.45 -31.73
N GLU A 61 13.81 -23.70 -31.63
CA GLU A 61 12.72 -24.14 -30.76
C GLU A 61 13.04 -23.84 -29.28
N ALA A 62 14.26 -24.16 -28.82
CA ALA A 62 14.67 -23.88 -27.45
C ALA A 62 14.75 -22.37 -27.16
N ALA A 63 15.26 -21.58 -28.12
CA ALA A 63 15.29 -20.13 -28.00
C ALA A 63 13.86 -19.53 -27.92
N PHE A 64 12.93 -20.07 -28.70
CA PHE A 64 11.53 -19.65 -28.69
C PHE A 64 10.84 -19.99 -27.36
N GLU A 65 11.06 -21.19 -26.83
CA GLU A 65 10.56 -21.58 -25.51
C GLU A 65 11.10 -20.67 -24.40
N LEU A 66 12.41 -20.37 -24.40
CA LEU A 66 13.02 -19.44 -23.45
C LEU A 66 12.39 -18.05 -23.52
N GLN A 67 12.21 -17.52 -24.74
CA GLN A 67 11.59 -16.21 -24.94
C GLN A 67 10.13 -16.20 -24.47
N ALA A 68 9.34 -17.23 -24.82
CA ALA A 68 7.94 -17.34 -24.40
C ALA A 68 7.81 -17.42 -22.87
N ASN A 69 8.66 -18.21 -22.22
CA ASN A 69 8.70 -18.33 -20.76
C ASN A 69 9.10 -17.01 -20.10
N TYR A 70 10.11 -16.31 -20.63
CA TYR A 70 10.52 -15.00 -20.13
C TYR A 70 9.42 -13.95 -20.27
N LEU A 71 8.71 -13.91 -21.41
CA LEU A 71 7.58 -12.99 -21.58
C LEU A 71 6.47 -13.28 -20.57
N LYS A 72 6.12 -14.56 -20.39
CA LYS A 72 5.08 -14.97 -19.45
C LYS A 72 5.45 -14.58 -18.02
N SER A 73 6.65 -14.91 -17.56
CA SER A 73 7.09 -14.59 -16.20
C SER A 73 7.23 -13.08 -15.98
N SER A 74 7.72 -12.35 -16.97
CA SER A 74 7.81 -10.87 -16.92
C SER A 74 6.44 -10.24 -16.77
N TYR A 75 5.44 -10.74 -17.50
CA TYR A 75 4.06 -10.27 -17.42
C TYR A 75 3.44 -10.56 -16.05
N GLU A 76 3.57 -11.79 -15.57
CA GLU A 76 3.07 -12.18 -14.24
C GLU A 76 3.73 -11.34 -13.13
N GLY A 77 5.05 -11.14 -13.20
CA GLY A 77 5.80 -10.31 -12.27
C GLY A 77 5.38 -8.84 -12.31
N PHE A 78 5.16 -8.27 -13.49
CA PHE A 78 4.66 -6.90 -13.63
C PHE A 78 3.29 -6.71 -13.00
N ILE A 79 2.35 -7.63 -13.25
CA ILE A 79 1.00 -7.55 -12.68
C ILE A 79 1.04 -7.69 -11.16
N ALA A 80 1.91 -8.55 -10.62
CA ALA A 80 2.11 -8.67 -9.18
C ALA A 80 2.61 -7.35 -8.57
N GLU A 81 3.62 -6.72 -9.16
CA GLU A 81 4.16 -5.43 -8.70
C GLU A 81 3.12 -4.31 -8.81
N ALA A 82 2.40 -4.23 -9.92
CA ALA A 82 1.35 -3.23 -10.11
C ALA A 82 0.21 -3.38 -9.09
N THR A 83 -0.16 -4.63 -8.77
CA THR A 83 -1.15 -4.92 -7.73
C THR A 83 -0.64 -4.45 -6.37
N ARG A 84 0.60 -4.79 -6.03
CA ARG A 84 1.25 -4.39 -4.79
C ARG A 84 1.33 -2.88 -4.63
N MET A 85 1.72 -2.16 -5.68
CA MET A 85 1.74 -0.70 -5.70
C MET A 85 0.34 -0.12 -5.49
N SER A 86 -0.67 -0.68 -6.15
CA SER A 86 -2.06 -0.23 -6.02
C SER A 86 -2.58 -0.36 -4.59
N GLU A 87 -2.24 -1.45 -3.90
CA GLU A 87 -2.56 -1.64 -2.48
C GLU A 87 -1.92 -0.57 -1.59
N ILE A 88 -0.63 -0.26 -1.81
CA ILE A 88 0.07 0.76 -1.03
C ILE A 88 -0.60 2.14 -1.24
N TYR A 89 -0.95 2.49 -2.47
CA TYR A 89 -1.67 3.74 -2.74
C TYR A 89 -3.06 3.76 -2.10
N ALA A 90 -3.78 2.64 -2.11
CA ALA A 90 -5.08 2.55 -1.44
C ALA A 90 -4.95 2.73 0.09
N ASP A 91 -3.92 2.16 0.70
CA ASP A 91 -3.67 2.30 2.13
C ASP A 91 -3.21 3.71 2.51
N LEU A 92 -2.39 4.36 1.67
CA LEU A 92 -2.06 5.77 1.80
C LEU A 92 -3.32 6.65 1.76
N ALA A 93 -4.21 6.42 0.80
CA ALA A 93 -5.47 7.15 0.70
C ALA A 93 -6.30 6.98 1.98
N LYS A 94 -6.47 5.75 2.48
CA LYS A 94 -7.19 5.48 3.74
C LYS A 94 -6.56 6.24 4.92
N ALA A 95 -5.23 6.22 5.05
CA ALA A 95 -4.52 6.91 6.12
C ALA A 95 -4.75 8.42 6.12
N VAL A 96 -4.86 9.04 4.94
CA VAL A 96 -5.14 10.47 4.78
C VAL A 96 -6.62 10.80 5.05
N TYR A 97 -7.55 9.92 4.67
CA TYR A 97 -8.99 10.17 4.87
C TYR A 97 -9.49 9.87 6.29
N LYS A 98 -8.81 8.99 7.03
CA LYS A 98 -9.20 8.53 8.36
C LYS A 98 -9.53 9.63 9.37
N PRO A 99 -8.79 10.76 9.47
CA PRO A 99 -9.12 11.84 10.41
C PRO A 99 -10.45 12.56 10.10
N TYR A 100 -11.01 12.37 8.90
CA TYR A 100 -12.26 12.99 8.46
C TYR A 100 -13.47 12.05 8.54
N GLU A 101 -13.26 10.77 8.91
CA GLU A 101 -14.37 9.85 9.18
C GLU A 101 -15.14 10.35 10.41
N ALA A 102 -16.41 10.70 10.23
CA ALA A 102 -17.25 11.17 11.32
C ALA A 102 -17.28 10.09 12.42
N PRO A 103 -17.17 10.47 13.72
CA PRO A 103 -17.39 9.52 14.80
C PRO A 103 -18.76 8.89 14.58
N ILE A 104 -18.82 7.58 14.40
CA ILE A 104 -20.09 6.86 14.37
C ILE A 104 -20.73 7.17 15.72
N ALA A 105 -21.77 8.01 15.71
CA ALA A 105 -22.42 8.46 16.92
C ALA A 105 -22.79 7.21 17.73
N LYS A 106 -22.13 7.03 18.88
CA LYS A 106 -22.48 5.99 19.84
C LYS A 106 -23.97 6.18 20.12
N PRO A 107 -24.85 5.20 19.84
CA PRO A 107 -26.27 5.39 20.02
C PRO A 107 -26.49 5.90 21.44
N ALA A 108 -27.09 7.09 21.54
CA ALA A 108 -27.39 7.71 22.82
C ALA A 108 -28.18 6.70 23.64
N ASN A 109 -27.64 6.35 24.80
CA ASN A 109 -28.24 5.38 25.69
C ASN A 109 -29.66 5.88 26.02
N PRO A 110 -30.75 5.15 25.72
CA PRO A 110 -32.12 5.64 25.85
C PRO A 110 -32.58 5.96 27.28
N ALA A 111 -31.67 5.90 28.27
CA ALA A 111 -31.96 6.14 29.68
C ALA A 111 -32.00 7.63 30.08
N THR A 112 -31.57 8.57 29.22
CA THR A 112 -31.52 10.01 29.60
C THR A 112 -32.77 10.81 29.18
N THR A 113 -33.70 10.22 28.42
CA THR A 113 -34.93 10.91 27.95
C THR A 113 -36.14 10.78 28.88
N ALA A 114 -36.00 10.17 30.07
CA ALA A 114 -37.13 9.89 30.97
C ALA A 114 -37.26 10.86 32.17
N ALA A 115 -36.55 11.99 32.19
CA ALA A 115 -36.70 13.01 33.22
C ALA A 115 -36.91 14.40 32.61
N ALA A 116 -38.14 14.66 32.15
CA ALA A 116 -38.69 15.98 31.90
C ALA A 116 -40.16 16.00 32.35
#